data_AF-A0A7X3FR05-F1
#
_entry.id   AF-A0A7X3FR05-F1
#
_cell.length_a   1.000
_cell.length_b   1.000
_cell.length_c   1.000
_cell.angle_alpha   90.00
_cell.angle_beta   90.00
_cell.angle_gamma   90.00
#
_symmetry.space_group_name_H-M   'P 1'
#
loop_
_entity.id
_entity.type
_entity.pdbx_description
1 polymer ?
#
loop_
_entity_poly.entity_id
_entity_poly.type
_entity_poly.pdbx_seq_one_letter_code
_entity_poly.pdbx_strand_id
1 'polypeptide(L)'
;MLDLILASTHHLAVFILVALFAAEFALVRPGLSGPRLKQLTRIDAAYGAVAGIVIIVGIIRVIFGAVGYEYYIGNQAFWGKMTAFLVMGLLTIPPTMAFRRWARAGAEQADYAPPASEISANRRFIHLQAGVLLLIPIFAAAMARGYGG
;
A
#
# COMPACT_ATOMS: atom_id res chain seq x y z
N MET A 1 -17.62 -14.37 17.11
CA MET A 1 -18.08 -13.86 15.79
C MET A 1 -17.38 -12.56 15.40
N LEU A 2 -17.29 -11.56 16.29
CA LEU A 2 -16.61 -10.27 16.00
C LEU A 2 -15.15 -10.44 15.53
N ASP A 3 -14.37 -11.28 16.21
CA ASP A 3 -12.97 -11.55 15.85
C ASP A 3 -12.83 -12.09 14.41
N LEU A 4 -13.67 -13.07 14.02
CA LEU A 4 -13.69 -13.62 12.66
C LEU A 4 -14.03 -12.57 11.60
N ILE A 5 -15.02 -11.71 11.88
CA ILE A 5 -15.41 -10.63 10.96
C ILE A 5 -14.23 -9.66 10.79
N LEU A 6 -13.67 -9.16 11.90
CA LEU A 6 -12.56 -8.20 11.88
C LEU A 6 -11.33 -8.78 11.17
N ALA A 7 -10.99 -10.05 11.46
CA ALA A 7 -9.92 -10.74 10.77
C ALA A 7 -10.20 -10.84 9.27
N SER A 8 -11.39 -11.30 8.86
CA SER A 8 -11.74 -11.46 7.44
C SER A 8 -11.72 -10.11 6.71
N THR A 9 -12.30 -9.06 7.29
CA THR A 9 -12.28 -7.70 6.75
C THR A 9 -10.86 -7.18 6.59
N HIS A 10 -9.98 -7.39 7.58
CA HIS A 10 -8.60 -6.95 7.49
C HIS A 10 -7.84 -7.66 6.36
N HIS A 11 -7.99 -8.99 6.24
CA HIS A 11 -7.32 -9.74 5.18
C HIS A 11 -7.82 -9.33 3.80
N LEU A 12 -9.15 -9.18 3.61
CA LEU A 12 -9.71 -8.70 2.35
C LEU A 12 -9.19 -7.30 2.00
N ALA A 13 -9.15 -6.38 2.97
CA ALA A 13 -8.58 -5.04 2.76
C ALA A 13 -7.11 -5.09 2.34
N VAL A 14 -6.31 -5.97 2.96
CA VAL A 14 -4.90 -6.19 2.58
C VAL A 14 -4.79 -6.77 1.16
N PHE A 15 -5.62 -7.73 0.77
CA PHE A 15 -5.60 -8.27 -0.59
C PHE A 15 -6.00 -7.22 -1.64
N ILE A 16 -7.01 -6.38 -1.35
CA ILE A 16 -7.39 -5.27 -2.21
C ILE A 16 -6.23 -4.26 -2.32
N LEU A 17 -5.56 -3.95 -1.22
CA LEU A 17 -4.38 -3.08 -1.22
C LEU A 17 -3.28 -3.62 -2.15
N VAL A 18 -2.98 -4.91 -2.06
CA VAL A 18 -1.98 -5.58 -2.91
C VAL A 18 -2.42 -5.58 -4.38
N ALA A 19 -3.70 -5.81 -4.67
CA ALA A 19 -4.22 -5.77 -6.03
C ALA A 19 -4.13 -4.36 -6.65
N LEU A 20 -4.45 -3.32 -5.88
CA LEU A 20 -4.31 -1.93 -6.31
C LEU A 20 -2.84 -1.59 -6.57
N PHE A 21 -1.93 -1.96 -5.66
CA PHE A 21 -0.49 -1.78 -5.86
C PHE A 21 0.01 -2.48 -7.13
N ALA A 22 -0.42 -3.72 -7.37
CA ALA A 22 -0.05 -4.46 -8.59
C ALA A 22 -0.55 -3.76 -9.86
N ALA A 23 -1.73 -3.15 -9.82
CA ALA A 23 -2.25 -2.37 -10.94
C ALA A 23 -1.43 -1.09 -11.18
N GLU A 24 -1.03 -0.36 -10.12
CA GLU A 24 -0.11 0.77 -10.25
C GLU A 24 1.24 0.35 -10.83
N PHE A 25 1.81 -0.74 -10.30
CA PHE A 25 3.06 -1.32 -10.77
C PHE A 25 3.03 -1.59 -12.29
N ALA A 26 1.92 -2.14 -12.78
CA ALA A 26 1.73 -2.43 -14.20
C ALA A 26 1.50 -1.18 -15.06
N LEU A 27 0.79 -0.18 -14.54
CA LEU A 27 0.43 1.05 -15.26
C LEU A 27 1.59 2.03 -15.41
N VAL A 28 2.48 2.12 -14.42
CA VAL A 28 3.58 3.09 -14.41
C VAL A 28 4.72 2.59 -15.30
N ARG A 29 4.59 2.82 -16.62
CA ARG A 29 5.55 2.41 -17.65
C ARG A 29 5.66 3.44 -18.77
N PRO A 30 6.75 3.43 -19.56
CA PRO A 30 6.89 4.32 -20.72
C PRO A 30 5.68 4.25 -21.66
N GLY A 31 5.29 5.39 -22.23
CA GLY A 31 4.07 5.50 -23.06
C GLY A 31 2.77 5.66 -22.27
N LEU A 32 2.85 6.02 -20.99
CA LEU A 32 1.70 6.44 -20.20
C LEU A 32 1.18 7.79 -20.71
N SER A 33 -0.10 7.87 -21.09
CA SER A 33 -0.74 9.11 -21.53
C SER A 33 -2.27 9.01 -21.42
N GLY A 34 -2.94 10.17 -21.56
CA GLY A 34 -4.39 10.26 -21.77
C GLY A 34 -5.22 9.46 -20.74
N PRO A 35 -6.13 8.56 -21.18
CA PRO A 35 -7.02 7.81 -20.27
C PRO A 35 -6.30 6.98 -19.20
N ARG A 36 -5.13 6.42 -19.52
CA ARG A 36 -4.35 5.61 -18.56
C ARG A 36 -3.81 6.45 -17.41
N LEU A 37 -3.55 7.74 -17.64
CA LEU A 37 -3.10 8.66 -16.61
C LEU A 37 -4.21 8.97 -15.59
N LYS A 38 -5.45 9.16 -16.08
CA LYS A 38 -6.64 9.30 -15.23
C LYS A 38 -6.97 8.01 -14.48
N GLN A 39 -6.74 6.85 -15.10
CA GLN A 39 -6.89 5.57 -14.44
C GLN A 39 -5.88 5.42 -13.30
N LEU A 40 -4.61 5.74 -13.54
CA LEU A 40 -3.55 5.66 -12.54
C LEU A 40 -3.87 6.49 -11.29
N THR A 41 -4.32 7.74 -11.43
CA THR A 41 -4.65 8.58 -10.27
C THR A 41 -5.85 8.09 -9.48
N ARG A 42 -6.83 7.44 -10.13
CA ARG A 42 -7.96 6.80 -9.42
C ARG A 42 -7.51 5.58 -8.63
N ILE A 43 -6.63 4.77 -9.20
CA ILE A 43 -6.06 3.60 -8.52
C ILE A 43 -5.20 4.05 -7.33
N ASP A 44 -4.37 5.08 -7.50
CA ASP A 44 -3.56 5.67 -6.41
C ASP A 44 -4.43 6.21 -5.28
N ALA A 45 -5.52 6.93 -5.60
CA ALA A 45 -6.46 7.39 -4.59
C ALA A 45 -7.16 6.22 -3.86
N ALA A 46 -7.57 5.19 -4.60
CA ALA A 46 -8.15 3.98 -4.00
C ALA A 46 -7.14 3.23 -3.13
N TYR A 47 -5.88 3.14 -3.56
CA TYR A 47 -4.80 2.52 -2.80
C TYR A 47 -4.62 3.22 -1.46
N GLY A 48 -4.54 4.56 -1.46
CA GLY A 48 -4.44 5.36 -0.23
C GLY A 48 -5.65 5.19 0.69
N ALA A 49 -6.87 5.16 0.15
CA ALA A 49 -8.08 4.92 0.94
C ALA A 49 -8.10 3.53 1.58
N VAL A 50 -7.77 2.49 0.81
CA VAL A 50 -7.71 1.11 1.29
C VAL A 50 -6.57 0.94 2.31
N ALA A 51 -5.44 1.61 2.15
CA ALA A 51 -4.38 1.63 3.15
C ALA A 51 -4.88 2.16 4.49
N GLY A 52 -5.68 3.23 4.47
CA GLY A 52 -6.36 3.76 5.66
C GLY A 52 -7.30 2.74 6.31
N ILE A 53 -8.10 2.03 5.51
CA ILE A 53 -8.98 0.95 6.00
C ILE A 53 -8.17 -0.16 6.66
N VAL A 54 -7.05 -0.59 6.06
CA VAL A 54 -6.17 -1.61 6.64
C VAL A 54 -5.65 -1.18 8.02
N ILE A 55 -5.23 0.08 8.17
CA ILE A 55 -4.79 0.62 9.47
C ILE A 55 -5.93 0.61 10.48
N ILE A 56 -7.08 1.18 10.13
CA ILE A 56 -8.22 1.33 11.05
C ILE A 56 -8.68 -0.04 11.55
N VAL A 57 -8.93 -0.98 10.64
CA VAL A 57 -9.35 -2.34 11.00
C VAL A 57 -8.23 -3.06 11.77
N GLY A 58 -6.96 -2.82 11.42
CA GLY A 58 -5.80 -3.36 12.14
C GLY A 58 -5.76 -2.91 13.60
N ILE A 59 -5.96 -1.62 13.88
CA ILE A 59 -6.01 -1.06 15.24
C ILE A 59 -7.19 -1.68 16.01
N ILE A 60 -8.37 -1.76 15.40
CA ILE A 60 -9.54 -2.39 16.03
C ILE A 60 -9.22 -3.85 16.40
N ARG A 61 -8.49 -4.59 15.55
CA ARG A 61 -8.05 -5.96 15.87
C ARG A 61 -7.02 -6.04 16.99
N VAL A 62 -6.14 -5.06 17.16
CA VAL A 62 -5.20 -5.03 18.29
C VAL A 62 -5.95 -4.84 19.61
N ILE A 63 -6.99 -4.01 19.63
CA ILE A 63 -7.74 -3.67 20.85
C ILE A 63 -8.80 -4.74 21.19
N PHE A 64 -9.53 -5.25 20.18
CA PHE A 64 -10.70 -6.11 20.36
C PHE A 64 -10.52 -7.55 19.81
N GLY A 65 -9.31 -7.90 19.36
CA GLY A 65 -9.01 -9.23 18.84
C GLY A 65 -8.81 -10.29 19.93
N ALA A 66 -8.75 -11.55 19.52
CA ALA A 66 -8.79 -12.70 20.43
C ALA A 66 -7.61 -12.84 21.43
N VAL A 67 -6.44 -12.25 21.16
CA VAL A 67 -5.18 -12.56 21.87
C VAL A 67 -4.74 -11.47 22.88
N GLY A 68 -5.55 -10.43 23.09
CA GLY A 68 -5.21 -9.26 23.92
C GLY A 68 -4.20 -8.32 23.23
N TYR A 69 -4.17 -7.05 23.62
CA TYR A 69 -3.29 -6.05 22.98
C TYR A 69 -1.82 -6.24 23.38
N GLU A 70 -1.57 -6.78 24.57
CA GLU A 70 -0.26 -7.04 25.18
C GLU A 70 0.59 -7.95 24.28
N TYR A 71 -0.05 -8.95 23.67
CA TYR A 71 0.60 -9.84 22.72
C TYR A 71 1.19 -9.09 21.53
N TYR A 72 0.48 -8.09 21.00
CA TYR A 72 0.95 -7.32 19.85
C TYR A 72 2.10 -6.40 20.23
N ILE A 73 1.95 -5.63 21.30
CA ILE A 73 2.96 -4.62 21.68
C ILE A 73 4.27 -5.26 22.17
N GLY A 74 4.21 -6.45 22.75
CA GLY A 74 5.39 -7.21 23.16
C GLY A 74 6.09 -7.94 22.00
N ASN A 75 5.45 -8.04 20.83
CA ASN A 75 5.97 -8.86 19.74
C ASN A 75 6.80 -8.04 18.72
N GLN A 76 8.08 -8.39 18.56
CA GLN A 76 8.98 -7.74 17.60
C GLN A 76 8.56 -7.92 16.15
N ALA A 77 7.94 -9.05 15.78
CA ALA A 77 7.41 -9.25 14.44
C ALA A 77 6.19 -8.34 14.16
N PHE A 78 5.38 -8.04 15.18
CA PHE A 78 4.34 -7.01 15.05
C PHE A 78 4.95 -5.65 14.72
N TRP A 79 5.98 -5.21 15.46
CA TRP A 79 6.66 -3.94 15.17
C TRP A 79 7.38 -3.93 13.82
N GLY A 80 7.95 -5.06 13.40
CA GLY A 80 8.50 -5.24 12.06
C GLY A 80 7.45 -5.03 10.98
N LYS A 81 6.27 -5.64 11.13
CA LYS A 81 5.11 -5.42 10.24
C LYS A 81 4.69 -3.95 10.21
N MET A 82 4.57 -3.31 11.38
CA MET A 82 4.16 -1.90 11.48
C MET A 82 5.18 -0.96 10.83
N THR A 83 6.48 -1.22 11.04
CA THR A 83 7.57 -0.45 10.41
C THR A 83 7.55 -0.64 8.90
N ALA A 84 7.39 -1.87 8.40
CA ALA A 84 7.27 -2.12 6.97
C ALA A 84 6.05 -1.40 6.36
N PHE A 85 4.91 -1.40 7.06
CA PHE A 85 3.71 -0.69 6.62
C PHE A 85 3.91 0.84 6.62
N LEU A 86 4.60 1.40 7.62
CA LEU A 86 4.97 2.81 7.66
C LEU A 86 5.89 3.18 6.50
N VAL A 87 6.95 2.39 6.27
CA VAL A 87 7.89 2.59 5.16
C VAL A 87 7.16 2.53 3.81
N MET A 88 6.24 1.58 3.63
CA MET A 88 5.36 1.53 2.46
C MET A 88 4.64 2.86 2.24
N GLY A 89 3.98 3.38 3.28
CA GLY A 89 3.25 4.66 3.21
C GLY A 89 4.14 5.88 2.98
N LEU A 90 5.41 5.85 3.40
CA LEU A 90 6.37 6.92 3.08
C LEU A 90 6.84 6.84 1.63
N LEU A 91 7.07 5.63 1.12
CA LEU A 91 7.51 5.40 -0.26
C LEU A 91 6.43 5.73 -1.29
N THR A 92 5.15 5.78 -0.92
CA THR A 92 4.06 6.19 -1.84
C THR A 92 4.04 7.69 -2.09
N ILE A 93 4.56 8.51 -1.17
CA ILE A 93 4.43 9.97 -1.24
C ILE A 93 5.01 10.52 -2.56
N PRO A 94 6.25 10.20 -2.97
CA PRO A 94 6.79 10.75 -4.22
C PRO A 94 6.02 10.31 -5.48
N PRO A 95 5.70 9.01 -5.68
CA PRO A 95 4.81 8.57 -6.76
C PRO A 95 3.46 9.28 -6.79
N THR A 96 2.75 9.33 -5.67
CA THR A 96 1.43 9.99 -5.57
C THR A 96 1.50 11.46 -5.99
N MET A 97 2.52 12.19 -5.55
CA MET A 97 2.73 13.58 -5.95
C MET A 97 3.00 13.71 -7.46
N ALA A 98 3.81 12.82 -8.03
CA ALA A 98 4.10 12.80 -9.45
C ALA A 98 2.84 12.49 -10.27
N PHE A 99 2.04 11.50 -9.88
CA PHE A 99 0.82 11.11 -10.58
C PHE A 99 -0.19 12.24 -10.63
N ARG A 100 -0.36 12.95 -9.51
CA ARG A 100 -1.24 14.14 -9.43
C ARG A 100 -0.74 15.26 -10.34
N ARG A 101 0.57 15.55 -10.34
CA ARG A 101 1.18 16.55 -11.24
C ARG A 101 0.95 16.18 -12.70
N TRP A 102 1.20 14.94 -13.07
CA TRP A 102 1.01 14.45 -14.44
C TRP A 102 -0.46 14.55 -14.87
N ALA A 103 -1.39 14.12 -14.01
CA ALA A 103 -2.81 14.21 -14.34
C ALA A 103 -3.30 15.65 -14.53
N ARG A 104 -2.76 16.61 -13.77
CA ARG A 104 -3.02 18.03 -13.97
C ARG A 104 -2.49 18.50 -15.33
N ALA A 105 -1.23 18.20 -15.66
CA ALA A 105 -0.65 18.57 -16.95
C ALA A 105 -1.41 17.95 -18.13
N GLY A 106 -1.85 16.69 -18.02
CA GLY A 106 -2.67 16.03 -19.03
C GLY A 106 -4.13 16.48 -19.09
N ALA A 107 -4.61 17.26 -18.12
CA ALA A 107 -5.89 17.95 -18.23
C ALA A 107 -5.75 19.27 -19.00
N GLU A 108 -4.58 19.90 -18.94
CA GLU A 108 -4.26 21.15 -19.64
C GLU A 108 -3.78 20.91 -21.08
N GLN A 109 -3.16 19.76 -21.37
CA GLN A 109 -2.58 19.41 -22.67
C GLN A 109 -3.04 18.01 -23.11
N ALA A 110 -3.78 17.92 -24.22
CA ALA A 110 -4.40 16.67 -24.68
C ALA A 110 -3.38 15.55 -24.99
N ASP A 111 -2.22 15.90 -25.53
CA ASP A 111 -1.17 14.97 -25.94
C ASP A 111 -0.05 14.81 -24.88
N TYR A 112 -0.30 15.25 -23.65
CA TYR A 112 0.67 15.14 -22.57
C TYR A 112 1.02 13.68 -22.25
N ALA A 113 2.32 13.40 -22.20
CA ALA A 113 2.89 12.18 -21.69
C ALA A 113 4.00 12.53 -20.67
N PRO A 114 4.04 11.89 -19.48
CA PRO A 114 5.12 12.12 -18.54
C PRO A 114 6.49 11.77 -19.15
N PRO A 115 7.53 12.58 -18.88
CA PRO A 115 8.88 12.28 -19.34
C PRO A 115 9.34 10.89 -18.89
N ALA A 116 10.05 10.16 -19.77
CA ALA A 116 10.55 8.82 -19.46
C ALA A 116 11.48 8.80 -18.23
N SER A 117 12.24 9.89 -18.01
CA SER A 117 13.07 10.08 -16.82
C SER A 117 12.23 10.12 -15.53
N GLU A 118 11.12 10.86 -15.52
CA GLU A 118 10.22 10.91 -14.37
C GLU A 118 9.53 9.55 -14.12
N ILE A 119 9.12 8.85 -15.18
CA ILE A 119 8.58 7.49 -15.06
C ILE A 119 9.63 6.56 -14.42
N SER A 120 10.87 6.61 -14.91
CA SER A 120 11.95 5.76 -14.39
C SER A 120 12.27 6.05 -12.92
N ALA A 121 12.23 7.33 -12.51
CA ALA A 121 12.47 7.74 -11.13
C ALA A 121 11.36 7.20 -10.21
N ASN A 122 10.09 7.35 -10.59
CA ASN A 122 8.96 6.84 -9.81
C ASN A 122 8.91 5.31 -9.77
N ARG A 123 9.30 4.63 -10.85
CA ARG A 123 9.44 3.16 -10.85
C ARG A 123 10.43 2.65 -9.82
N ARG A 124 11.49 3.40 -9.48
CA ARG A 124 12.42 2.99 -8.41
C ARG A 124 11.73 2.92 -7.06
N PHE A 125 10.91 3.92 -6.72
CA PHE A 125 10.09 3.89 -5.51
C PHE A 125 9.13 2.71 -5.51
N ILE A 126 8.45 2.46 -6.64
CA ILE A 126 7.53 1.32 -6.78
C ILE A 126 8.24 -0.03 -6.62
N HIS A 127 9.45 -0.20 -7.14
CA HIS A 127 10.22 -1.44 -6.90
C HIS A 127 10.65 -1.58 -5.43
N LEU A 128 11.04 -0.47 -4.77
CA LEU A 128 11.33 -0.49 -3.33
C LEU A 128 10.09 -0.86 -2.52
N GLN A 129 8.92 -0.32 -2.88
CA GLN A 129 7.64 -0.70 -2.29
C GLN A 129 7.36 -2.18 -2.47
N ALA A 130 7.59 -2.75 -3.66
CA ALA A 130 7.40 -4.18 -3.89
C ALA A 130 8.26 -5.02 -2.93
N GLY A 131 9.52 -4.63 -2.71
CA GLY A 131 10.40 -5.29 -1.75
C GLY A 131 9.90 -5.20 -0.31
N VAL A 132 9.49 -4.00 0.14
CA VAL A 132 8.98 -3.79 1.50
C VAL A 132 7.63 -4.48 1.71
N LEU A 133 6.77 -4.51 0.69
CA LEU A 133 5.47 -5.19 0.72
C LEU A 133 5.61 -6.67 1.06
N LEU A 134 6.68 -7.35 0.61
CA LEU A 134 6.95 -8.75 0.95
C LEU A 134 7.24 -8.98 2.44
N LEU A 135 7.80 -7.98 3.13
CA LEU A 135 8.09 -8.09 4.55
C LEU A 135 6.82 -8.14 5.40
N ILE A 136 5.76 -7.44 4.98
CA ILE A 136 4.49 -7.36 5.71
C ILE A 136 3.85 -8.73 5.96
N PRO A 137 3.60 -9.59 4.95
CA PRO A 137 3.05 -10.92 5.17
C PRO A 137 4.05 -11.86 5.86
N ILE A 138 5.36 -11.69 5.66
CA ILE A 138 6.39 -12.48 6.36
C ILE A 138 6.31 -12.22 7.87
N PHE A 139 6.30 -10.96 8.29
CA PHE A 139 6.15 -10.60 9.70
C PHE A 139 4.80 -11.02 10.26
N ALA A 140 3.71 -10.90 9.49
CA ALA A 140 2.41 -11.40 9.90
C ALA A 140 2.41 -12.91 10.15
N ALA A 141 3.05 -13.69 9.28
CA ALA A 141 3.18 -15.14 9.43
C ALA A 141 4.10 -15.54 10.60
N ALA A 142 5.21 -14.80 10.80
CA ALA A 142 6.12 -14.99 11.91
C ALA A 142 5.39 -14.78 13.26
N MET A 143 4.69 -13.65 13.40
CA MET A 143 3.84 -13.35 14.55
C MET A 143 2.80 -14.46 14.76
N ALA A 144 2.07 -14.88 13.72
CA ALA A 144 1.06 -15.95 13.84
C ALA A 144 1.61 -17.31 14.31
N ARG A 145 2.92 -17.53 14.18
CA ARG A 145 3.61 -18.74 14.67
C ARG A 145 4.33 -18.53 16.02
N GLY A 146 4.15 -17.38 16.66
CA GLY A 146 4.75 -17.06 17.96
C GLY A 146 6.20 -16.59 17.90
N TYR A 147 6.74 -16.29 16.70
CA TYR A 147 8.06 -15.64 16.61
C TYR A 147 7.98 -14.18 17.03
N GLY A 148 9.07 -13.66 17.58
CA GLY A 148 9.20 -12.26 18.01
C GLY A 148 8.76 -11.98 19.44
N GLY A 149 8.68 -13.00 20.30
CA GLY A 149 8.54 -12.81 21.75
C GLY A 149 9.80 -12.24 22.41
#